data_AF-A0A9N9S8E4-F1
#
_entry.id   AF-A0A9N9S8E4-F1
#
_cell.length_a   1.000
_cell.length_b   1.000
_cell.length_c   1.000
_cell.angle_alpha   90.00
_cell.angle_beta   90.00
_cell.angle_gamma   90.00
#
_symmetry.space_group_name_H-M   'P 1'
#
loop_
_entity.id
_entity.type
_entity.pdbx_description
1 polymer ?
#
loop_
_entity_poly.entity_id
_entity_poly.type
_entity_poly.pdbx_seq_one_letter_code
_entity_poly.pdbx_strand_id
1 'polypeptide(L)'
;MGLTKRDLEEIGAIVEAKTKKLLEGEYLQGVIERAIKNVTDKYDRMISELHMEMEILKNCNSQLSSELDNLEQYSRLKNLRFFGVAETENESLNATITRIVGERMQVKNFNEAMIKKCHRVPNKNTDTNNGKPSCVLVRFSDVAARNKVLGNRRFLKSSGISVQEDLTKRRVLWMKTALENFSRKEVWSFNGNIFVKTDNIVHRIKDESHLKELCGNQQGPLAMGVPGELKGYWAAHKKFGKLPWKQLVEPSIELCEQGYNMSNHQYHSLKMRRIKEDPNFRIVFLSREWFFNEDGSHKKPGDNIKPRILCETLRVIATNGADDFYEGLISKIFLEDIRGAGGILSDGDLKTYQ
;
A
#
# COMPACT_ATOMS: atom_id res chain seq x y z
N MET A 1 -23.62 76.42 -39.56
CA MET A 1 -24.66 75.37 -39.57
C MET A 1 -24.63 74.72 -38.20
N GLY A 2 -25.58 75.09 -37.33
CA GLY A 2 -25.73 74.45 -36.03
C GLY A 2 -26.52 73.16 -36.20
N LEU A 3 -26.22 72.16 -35.36
CA LEU A 3 -27.05 70.95 -35.24
C LEU A 3 -28.49 71.39 -34.99
N THR A 4 -29.41 70.89 -35.81
CA THR A 4 -30.83 71.15 -35.63
C THR A 4 -31.33 70.38 -34.41
N LYS A 5 -32.47 70.81 -33.85
CA LYS A 5 -33.09 70.12 -32.71
C LYS A 5 -33.32 68.62 -32.98
N ARG A 6 -33.60 68.29 -34.25
CA ARG A 6 -33.78 66.92 -34.72
C ARG A 6 -32.48 66.11 -34.69
N ASP A 7 -31.37 66.71 -35.10
CA ASP A 7 -30.05 66.08 -35.07
C ASP A 7 -29.61 65.77 -33.62
N LEU A 8 -29.91 66.66 -32.67
CA LEU A 8 -29.63 66.45 -31.25
C LEU A 8 -30.51 65.35 -30.63
N GLU A 9 -31.77 65.23 -31.04
CA GLU A 9 -32.67 64.15 -30.62
C GLU A 9 -32.22 62.79 -31.17
N GLU A 10 -31.75 62.74 -32.42
CA GLU A 10 -31.21 61.52 -33.05
C GLU A 10 -29.91 61.06 -32.39
N ILE A 11 -28.98 62.00 -32.13
CA ILE A 11 -27.75 61.72 -31.38
C ILE A 11 -28.08 61.25 -29.96
N GLY A 12 -29.06 61.90 -29.29
CA GLY A 12 -29.54 61.50 -27.97
C GLY A 12 -30.07 60.07 -27.95
N ALA A 13 -30.92 59.70 -28.92
CA ALA A 13 -31.47 58.35 -29.04
C ALA A 13 -30.38 57.30 -29.31
N ILE A 14 -29.38 57.62 -30.14
CA ILE A 14 -28.24 56.73 -30.41
C ILE A 14 -27.37 56.54 -29.17
N VAL A 15 -27.09 57.63 -28.44
CA VAL A 15 -26.33 57.59 -27.19
C VAL A 15 -27.10 56.79 -26.16
N GLU A 16 -28.38 57.04 -25.95
CA GLU A 16 -29.23 56.35 -24.99
C GLU A 16 -29.34 54.85 -25.31
N ALA A 17 -29.53 54.47 -26.58
CA ALA A 17 -29.55 53.08 -27.02
C ALA A 17 -28.20 52.37 -26.79
N LYS A 18 -27.08 53.03 -27.09
CA LYS A 18 -25.75 52.48 -26.79
C LYS A 18 -25.49 52.37 -25.29
N THR A 19 -25.92 53.36 -24.51
CA THR A 19 -25.74 53.40 -23.06
C THR A 19 -26.57 52.30 -22.39
N LYS A 20 -27.81 52.09 -22.85
CA LYS A 20 -28.68 51.01 -22.39
C LYS A 20 -28.10 49.63 -22.69
N LYS A 21 -27.53 49.44 -23.89
CA LYS A 21 -26.86 48.19 -24.28
C LYS A 21 -25.55 47.92 -23.51
N LEU A 22 -24.87 48.97 -23.05
CA LEU A 22 -23.71 48.89 -22.15
C LEU A 22 -24.11 48.61 -20.69
N LEU A 23 -25.29 49.08 -20.26
CA LEU A 23 -25.86 48.89 -18.93
C LEU A 23 -26.71 47.61 -18.80
N GLU A 24 -27.08 46.98 -19.92
CA GLU A 24 -27.68 45.65 -19.94
C GLU A 24 -26.70 44.66 -19.32
N GLY A 25 -27.03 44.17 -18.12
CA GLY A 25 -26.17 43.31 -17.30
C GLY A 25 -25.62 42.09 -18.06
N GLU A 26 -26.36 41.58 -19.05
CA GLU A 26 -25.95 40.47 -19.91
C GLU A 26 -24.67 40.75 -20.73
N TYR A 27 -24.46 41.98 -21.23
CA TYR A 27 -23.26 42.29 -22.02
C TYR A 27 -22.01 42.35 -21.15
N LEU A 28 -22.09 43.06 -20.01
CA LEU A 28 -21.02 43.15 -19.01
C LEU A 28 -20.72 41.78 -18.42
N GLN A 29 -21.75 40.99 -18.11
CA GLN A 29 -21.62 39.64 -17.59
C GLN A 29 -20.93 38.71 -18.59
N GLY A 30 -21.29 38.78 -19.88
CA GLY A 30 -20.59 38.03 -20.93
C GLY A 30 -19.13 38.45 -21.13
N VAL A 31 -18.77 39.72 -20.91
CA VAL A 31 -17.37 40.17 -20.92
C VAL A 31 -16.60 39.63 -19.72
N ILE A 32 -17.20 39.68 -18.53
CA ILE A 32 -16.63 39.15 -17.29
C ILE A 32 -16.43 37.63 -17.39
N GLU A 33 -17.43 36.89 -17.87
CA GLU A 33 -17.35 35.43 -18.06
C GLU A 33 -16.23 35.05 -19.04
N ARG A 34 -16.06 35.78 -20.14
CA ARG A 34 -14.93 35.57 -21.06
C ARG A 34 -13.59 35.85 -20.42
N ALA A 35 -13.48 36.92 -19.63
CA ALA A 35 -12.25 37.26 -18.91
C ALA A 35 -11.91 36.19 -17.85
N ILE A 36 -12.89 35.77 -17.06
CA ILE A 36 -12.75 34.69 -16.07
C ILE A 36 -12.35 33.39 -16.76
N LYS A 37 -13.01 33.02 -17.86
CA LYS A 37 -12.68 31.80 -18.61
C LYS A 37 -11.23 31.83 -19.13
N ASN A 38 -10.81 32.94 -19.74
CA ASN A 38 -9.43 33.06 -20.24
C ASN A 38 -8.38 32.94 -19.12
N VAL A 39 -8.67 33.52 -17.96
CA VAL A 39 -7.79 33.43 -16.78
C VAL A 39 -7.79 32.01 -16.23
N THR A 40 -8.94 31.36 -16.13
CA THR A 40 -9.09 29.97 -15.69
C THR A 40 -8.35 29.02 -16.62
N ASP A 41 -8.57 29.12 -17.93
CA ASP A 41 -7.87 28.33 -18.97
C ASP A 41 -6.35 28.55 -18.93
N LYS A 42 -5.88 29.74 -18.52
CA LYS A 42 -4.45 30.00 -18.33
C LYS A 42 -3.92 29.29 -17.08
N TYR A 43 -4.64 29.36 -15.97
CA TYR A 43 -4.25 28.66 -14.74
C TYR A 43 -4.31 27.14 -14.89
N ASP A 44 -5.32 26.59 -15.57
CA ASP A 44 -5.45 25.15 -15.80
C ASP A 44 -4.30 24.60 -16.65
N ARG A 45 -3.85 25.37 -17.66
CA ARG A 45 -2.65 25.03 -18.43
C ARG A 45 -1.41 25.02 -17.55
N MET A 46 -1.22 26.05 -16.73
CA MET A 46 -0.06 26.15 -15.83
C MET A 46 -0.06 25.03 -14.77
N ILE A 47 -1.22 24.67 -14.23
CA ILE A 47 -1.38 23.53 -13.32
C ILE A 47 -1.02 22.22 -14.02
N SER A 48 -1.48 22.03 -15.26
CA SER A 48 -1.19 20.83 -16.04
C SER A 48 0.30 20.69 -16.36
N GLU A 49 0.97 21.79 -16.73
CA GLU A 49 2.42 21.85 -16.94
C GLU A 49 3.19 21.51 -15.66
N LEU A 50 2.83 22.14 -14.54
CA LEU A 50 3.45 21.87 -13.25
C LEU A 50 3.28 20.41 -12.81
N HIS A 51 2.10 19.82 -13.02
CA HIS A 51 1.89 18.40 -12.73
C HIS A 51 2.77 17.49 -13.59
N MET A 52 2.95 17.83 -14.88
CA MET A 52 3.82 17.08 -15.78
C MET A 52 5.29 17.16 -15.31
N GLU A 53 5.76 18.35 -14.95
CA GLU A 53 7.11 18.54 -14.41
C GLU A 53 7.33 17.79 -13.09
N MET A 54 6.36 17.86 -12.17
CA MET A 54 6.41 17.11 -10.91
C MET A 54 6.51 15.61 -11.14
N GLU A 55 5.80 15.07 -12.14
CA GLU A 55 5.84 13.66 -12.46
C GLU A 55 7.19 13.24 -13.05
N ILE A 56 7.77 14.06 -13.94
CA ILE A 56 9.13 13.84 -14.46
C ILE A 56 10.15 13.85 -13.32
N LEU A 57 10.09 14.85 -12.43
CA LEU A 57 11.00 14.97 -11.31
C LEU A 57 10.90 13.79 -10.34
N LYS A 58 9.69 13.31 -10.03
CA LYS A 58 9.48 12.11 -9.21
C LYS A 58 10.14 10.89 -9.84
N ASN A 59 9.97 10.70 -11.15
CA ASN A 59 10.55 9.58 -11.87
C ASN A 59 12.08 9.64 -11.87
N CYS A 60 12.67 10.80 -12.15
CA CYS A 60 14.12 10.99 -12.08
C CYS A 60 14.67 10.75 -10.66
N ASN A 61 13.99 11.25 -9.63
CA ASN A 61 14.41 11.04 -8.25
C ASN A 61 14.33 9.57 -7.84
N SER A 62 13.29 8.85 -8.28
CA SER A 62 13.15 7.41 -8.07
C SER A 62 14.31 6.63 -8.71
N GLN A 63 14.66 6.97 -9.96
CA GLN A 63 15.79 6.37 -10.67
C GLN A 63 17.12 6.64 -9.97
N LEU A 64 17.42 7.90 -9.64
CA LEU A 64 18.63 8.28 -8.91
C LEU A 64 18.74 7.55 -7.57
N SER A 65 17.63 7.45 -6.86
CA SER A 65 17.59 6.74 -5.58
C SER A 65 17.84 5.23 -5.75
N SER A 66 17.39 4.63 -6.85
CA SER A 66 17.67 3.23 -7.18
C SER A 66 19.15 3.01 -7.51
N GLU A 67 19.74 3.89 -8.33
CA GLU A 67 21.16 3.82 -8.69
C GLU A 67 22.07 4.02 -7.48
N LEU A 68 21.72 4.95 -6.58
CA LEU A 68 22.44 5.14 -5.33
C LEU A 68 22.45 3.86 -4.47
N ASP A 69 21.30 3.19 -4.33
CA ASP A 69 21.21 1.91 -3.61
C ASP A 69 22.05 0.82 -4.28
N ASN A 70 22.06 0.76 -5.61
CA ASN A 70 22.87 -0.22 -6.36
C ASN A 70 24.37 0.00 -6.13
N LEU A 71 24.85 1.25 -6.21
CA LEU A 71 26.25 1.59 -5.96
C LEU A 71 26.64 1.31 -4.50
N GLU A 72 25.77 1.67 -3.55
CA GLU A 72 25.98 1.39 -2.14
C GLU A 72 26.05 -0.13 -1.90
N GLN A 73 25.11 -0.90 -2.43
CA GLN A 73 25.10 -2.36 -2.29
C GLN A 73 26.32 -3.00 -2.96
N TYR A 74 26.76 -2.47 -4.10
CA TYR A 74 27.97 -2.92 -4.79
C TYR A 74 29.21 -2.78 -3.90
N SER A 75 29.34 -1.65 -3.19
CA SER A 75 30.44 -1.43 -2.23
C SER A 75 30.45 -2.43 -1.06
N ARG A 76 29.27 -2.95 -0.71
CA ARG A 76 29.02 -3.93 0.37
C ARG A 76 29.09 -5.38 -0.08
N LEU A 77 29.26 -5.67 -1.38
CA LEU A 77 29.26 -7.06 -1.88
C LEU A 77 30.34 -7.94 -1.24
N LYS A 78 31.44 -7.36 -0.78
CA LYS A 78 32.52 -8.10 -0.08
C LYS A 78 32.30 -8.19 1.43
N ASN A 79 31.16 -7.76 1.95
CA ASN A 79 30.91 -7.70 3.38
C ASN A 79 29.92 -8.80 3.81
N LEU A 80 30.14 -9.38 5.00
CA LEU A 80 29.15 -10.19 5.72
C LEU A 80 29.03 -9.71 7.16
N ARG A 81 27.85 -9.90 7.73
CA ARG A 81 27.55 -9.66 9.14
C ARG A 81 27.46 -10.97 9.89
N PHE A 82 28.20 -11.07 10.98
CA PHE A 82 28.16 -12.19 11.91
C PHE A 82 27.49 -11.73 13.20
N PHE A 83 26.45 -12.45 13.62
CA PHE A 83 25.72 -12.20 14.86
C PHE A 83 25.95 -13.35 15.84
N GLY A 84 25.94 -13.05 17.14
CA GLY A 84 26.09 -14.07 18.19
C GLY A 84 27.54 -14.48 18.48
N VAL A 85 28.53 -13.75 17.95
CA VAL A 85 29.94 -13.96 18.30
C VAL A 85 30.19 -13.36 19.67
N ALA A 86 30.63 -14.16 20.64
CA ALA A 86 30.89 -13.71 22.02
C ALA A 86 31.92 -12.56 22.06
N GLU A 87 31.79 -11.65 23.03
CA GLU A 87 32.71 -10.53 23.25
C GLU A 87 33.76 -10.90 24.32
N THR A 88 35.01 -10.50 24.13
CA THR A 88 36.12 -10.73 25.07
C THR A 88 36.98 -9.47 25.17
N GLU A 89 37.55 -9.18 26.35
CA GLU A 89 38.30 -7.93 26.61
C GLU A 89 39.50 -7.71 25.65
N ASN A 90 40.17 -8.77 25.21
CA ASN A 90 41.28 -8.73 24.25
C ASN A 90 40.96 -9.51 22.96
N GLU A 91 39.84 -9.16 22.32
CA GLU A 91 39.36 -9.87 21.14
C GLU A 91 40.25 -9.66 19.91
N SER A 92 40.88 -10.74 19.41
CA SER A 92 41.35 -10.79 18.02
C SER A 92 40.22 -11.27 17.11
N LEU A 93 39.52 -10.32 16.51
CA LEU A 93 38.38 -10.59 15.63
C LEU A 93 38.78 -11.38 14.37
N ASN A 94 39.97 -11.08 13.80
CA ASN A 94 40.45 -11.79 12.61
C ASN A 94 40.69 -13.27 12.91
N ALA A 95 41.37 -13.58 14.02
CA ALA A 95 41.61 -14.96 14.44
C ALA A 95 40.30 -15.68 14.80
N THR A 96 39.39 -14.99 15.50
CA THR A 96 38.09 -15.54 15.90
C THR A 96 37.23 -15.91 14.68
N ILE A 97 37.12 -15.01 13.70
CA ILE A 97 36.38 -15.29 12.46
C ILE A 97 37.07 -16.38 11.65
N THR A 98 38.40 -16.38 11.56
CA THR A 98 39.17 -17.43 10.86
C THR A 98 38.91 -18.80 11.46
N ARG A 99 38.90 -18.91 12.80
CA ARG A 99 38.56 -20.14 13.52
C ARG A 99 37.11 -20.57 13.26
N ILE A 100 36.14 -19.66 13.37
CA ILE A 100 34.72 -19.97 13.11
C ILE A 100 34.53 -20.48 11.67
N VAL A 101 35.12 -19.80 10.69
CA VAL A 101 34.97 -20.14 9.27
C VAL A 101 35.72 -21.43 8.90
N GLY A 102 36.94 -21.61 9.40
CA GLY A 102 37.76 -22.79 9.13
C GLY A 102 37.21 -24.04 9.83
N GLU A 103 37.00 -23.98 11.14
CA GLU A 103 36.63 -25.15 11.95
C GLU A 103 35.12 -25.42 11.92
N ARG A 104 34.29 -24.41 12.24
CA ARG A 104 32.84 -24.63 12.36
C ARG A 104 32.13 -24.65 11.01
N MET A 105 32.54 -23.81 10.07
CA MET A 105 31.94 -23.76 8.72
C MET A 105 32.63 -24.69 7.72
N GLN A 106 33.74 -25.32 8.11
CA GLN A 106 34.50 -26.29 7.31
C GLN A 106 34.96 -25.73 5.95
N VAL A 107 35.27 -24.43 5.89
CA VAL A 107 35.79 -23.80 4.67
C VAL A 107 37.30 -24.07 4.59
N LYS A 108 37.69 -25.04 3.75
CA LYS A 108 39.09 -25.42 3.56
C LYS A 108 39.94 -24.23 3.09
N ASN A 109 41.18 -24.16 3.58
CA ASN A 109 42.18 -23.15 3.23
C ASN A 109 41.74 -21.70 3.51
N PHE A 110 40.81 -21.49 4.44
CA PHE A 110 40.46 -20.15 4.89
C PHE A 110 41.53 -19.61 5.85
N ASN A 111 42.03 -18.41 5.59
CA ASN A 111 43.08 -17.77 6.40
C ASN A 111 42.80 -16.26 6.57
N GLU A 112 43.57 -15.61 7.44
CA GLU A 112 43.39 -14.19 7.75
C GLU A 112 43.62 -13.26 6.54
N ALA A 113 44.43 -13.65 5.55
CA ALA A 113 44.66 -12.84 4.35
C ALA A 113 43.39 -12.67 3.48
N MET A 114 42.41 -13.57 3.63
CA MET A 114 41.10 -13.45 2.98
C MET A 114 40.20 -12.40 3.66
N ILE A 115 40.58 -11.89 4.83
CA ILE A 115 39.87 -10.85 5.58
C ILE A 115 40.62 -9.53 5.40
N LYS A 116 39.99 -8.57 4.71
CA LYS A 116 40.54 -7.22 4.52
C LYS A 116 40.33 -6.32 5.73
N LYS A 117 39.17 -6.44 6.38
CA LYS A 117 38.85 -5.66 7.60
C LYS A 117 37.78 -6.39 8.40
N CYS A 118 37.92 -6.40 9.72
CA CYS A 118 36.97 -6.98 10.65
C CYS A 118 36.78 -6.03 11.84
N HIS A 119 35.55 -5.69 12.20
CA HIS A 119 35.26 -4.85 13.36
C HIS A 119 33.83 -5.08 13.88
N ARG A 120 33.61 -4.81 15.17
CA ARG A 120 32.27 -4.77 15.76
C ARG A 120 31.53 -3.54 15.26
N VAL A 121 30.25 -3.70 14.97
CA VAL A 121 29.33 -2.59 14.64
C VAL A 121 28.60 -2.22 15.92
N PRO A 122 28.80 -1.00 16.44
CA PRO A 122 28.13 -0.54 17.65
C PRO A 122 26.62 -0.56 17.48
N ASN A 123 25.89 -1.03 18.48
CA ASN A 123 24.45 -0.90 18.51
C ASN A 123 24.07 0.47 19.11
N LYS A 124 23.21 1.24 18.42
CA LYS A 124 22.84 2.60 18.86
C LYS A 124 21.91 2.62 20.08
N ASN A 125 21.22 1.52 20.37
CA ASN A 125 20.43 1.35 21.59
C ASN A 125 21.18 0.42 22.55
N THR A 126 21.97 1.00 23.45
CA THR A 126 22.70 0.28 24.49
C THR A 126 21.79 -0.21 25.60
N ASP A 127 20.72 0.53 25.92
CA ASP A 127 19.89 0.28 27.11
C ASP A 127 18.89 -0.87 26.96
N THR A 128 18.66 -1.36 25.73
CA THR A 128 17.69 -2.44 25.43
C THR A 128 18.33 -3.76 25.00
N ASN A 129 19.66 -3.83 24.93
CA ASN A 129 20.31 -5.09 24.56
C ASN A 129 20.33 -6.00 25.78
N ASN A 130 19.40 -6.96 25.82
CA ASN A 130 19.36 -8.10 26.73
C ASN A 130 20.66 -8.96 26.69
N GLY A 131 21.83 -8.39 26.99
CA GLY A 131 23.14 -9.04 26.97
C GLY A 131 23.59 -9.60 25.62
N LYS A 132 22.98 -9.18 24.49
CA LYS A 132 23.33 -9.70 23.16
C LYS A 132 24.61 -9.05 22.63
N PRO A 133 25.58 -9.82 22.12
CA PRO A 133 26.83 -9.27 21.61
C PRO A 133 26.62 -8.49 20.30
N SER A 134 27.44 -7.47 20.11
CA SER A 134 27.45 -6.61 18.93
C SER A 134 27.77 -7.39 17.66
N CYS A 135 27.13 -7.05 16.55
CA CYS A 135 27.39 -7.65 15.24
C CYS A 135 28.85 -7.43 14.82
N VAL A 136 29.50 -8.44 14.24
CA VAL A 136 30.81 -8.30 13.59
C VAL A 136 30.61 -8.08 12.09
N LEU A 137 31.16 -6.99 11.54
CA LEU A 137 31.21 -6.74 10.11
C LEU A 137 32.57 -7.17 9.56
N VAL A 138 32.54 -8.13 8.64
CA VAL A 138 33.72 -8.71 7.99
C VAL A 138 33.73 -8.32 6.52
N ARG A 139 34.78 -7.61 6.09
CA ARG A 139 35.07 -7.34 4.68
C ARG A 139 36.12 -8.32 4.19
N PHE A 140 35.78 -9.09 3.16
CA PHE A 140 36.67 -10.05 2.51
C PHE A 140 37.54 -9.40 1.43
N SER A 141 38.63 -10.07 1.05
CA SER A 141 39.50 -9.70 -0.08
C SER A 141 38.71 -9.58 -1.39
N ASP A 142 37.84 -10.56 -1.64
CA ASP A 142 37.08 -10.73 -2.86
C ASP A 142 35.70 -11.35 -2.59
N VAL A 143 34.84 -11.32 -3.62
CA VAL A 143 33.47 -11.82 -3.55
C VAL A 143 33.44 -13.36 -3.51
N ALA A 144 34.44 -14.04 -4.05
CA ALA A 144 34.49 -15.50 -4.08
C ALA A 144 34.74 -16.08 -2.67
N ALA A 145 35.71 -15.51 -1.93
CA ALA A 145 35.96 -15.82 -0.53
C ALA A 145 34.69 -15.59 0.30
N ARG A 146 34.04 -14.43 0.12
CA ARG A 146 32.76 -14.12 0.75
C ARG A 146 31.69 -15.19 0.45
N ASN A 147 31.54 -15.59 -0.81
CA ASN A 147 30.49 -16.52 -1.24
C ASN A 147 30.74 -17.95 -0.73
N LYS A 148 32.00 -18.38 -0.60
CA LYS A 148 32.34 -19.65 0.06
C LYS A 148 31.86 -19.66 1.51
N VAL A 149 32.12 -18.59 2.26
CA VAL A 149 31.63 -18.45 3.64
C VAL A 149 30.11 -18.46 3.66
N LEU A 150 29.46 -17.63 2.84
CA LEU A 150 28.00 -17.53 2.85
C LEU A 150 27.31 -18.85 2.48
N GLY A 151 27.86 -19.64 1.53
CA GLY A 151 27.33 -20.95 1.14
C GLY A 151 27.44 -22.00 2.25
N ASN A 152 28.46 -21.91 3.10
CA ASN A 152 28.69 -22.84 4.21
C ASN A 152 27.98 -22.44 5.51
N ARG A 153 27.23 -21.33 5.55
CA ARG A 153 26.53 -20.85 6.77
C ARG A 153 25.59 -21.87 7.41
N ARG A 154 25.12 -22.88 6.65
CA ARG A 154 24.26 -23.96 7.14
C ARG A 154 24.91 -24.78 8.27
N PHE A 155 26.24 -24.84 8.34
CA PHE A 155 26.97 -25.55 9.39
C PHE A 155 26.94 -24.81 10.73
N LEU A 156 26.54 -23.54 10.76
CA LEU A 156 26.37 -22.76 11.99
C LEU A 156 25.01 -22.97 12.66
N LYS A 157 24.12 -23.79 12.09
CA LYS A 157 22.85 -24.13 12.74
C LYS A 157 23.14 -24.69 14.14
N SER A 158 22.35 -24.27 15.14
CA SER A 158 22.51 -24.58 16.58
C SER A 158 23.70 -23.97 17.32
N SER A 159 24.63 -23.31 16.63
CA SER A 159 25.83 -22.75 17.27
C SER A 159 25.60 -21.43 18.04
N GLY A 160 24.40 -20.85 17.95
CA GLY A 160 24.10 -19.49 18.42
C GLY A 160 24.61 -18.38 17.50
N ILE A 161 25.43 -18.70 16.49
CA ILE A 161 26.00 -17.75 15.53
C ILE A 161 25.17 -17.77 14.24
N SER A 162 24.92 -16.59 13.66
CA SER A 162 24.30 -16.47 12.35
C SER A 162 25.07 -15.52 11.43
N VAL A 163 25.05 -15.81 10.13
CA VAL A 163 25.78 -15.06 9.11
C VAL A 163 24.80 -14.57 8.06
N GLN A 164 24.82 -13.26 7.79
CA GLN A 164 23.93 -12.60 6.84
C GLN A 164 24.72 -11.70 5.90
N GLU A 165 24.16 -11.39 4.74
CA GLU A 165 24.72 -10.37 3.86
C GLU A 165 24.60 -8.97 4.49
N ASP A 166 25.59 -8.11 4.21
CA ASP A 166 25.53 -6.71 4.58
C ASP A 166 24.69 -5.92 3.56
N LEU A 167 23.38 -5.95 3.76
CA LEU A 167 22.40 -5.29 2.89
C LEU A 167 22.28 -3.80 3.21
N THR A 168 21.94 -2.98 2.21
CA THR A 168 21.52 -1.59 2.42
C THR A 168 20.23 -1.53 3.24
N LYS A 169 19.94 -0.37 3.83
CA LYS A 169 18.72 -0.18 4.64
C LYS A 169 17.44 -0.49 3.84
N ARG A 170 17.39 -0.07 2.57
CA ARG A 170 16.27 -0.34 1.66
C ARG A 170 16.09 -1.84 1.44
N ARG A 171 17.17 -2.58 1.15
CA ARG A 171 17.08 -4.03 0.90
C ARG A 171 16.77 -4.84 2.16
N VAL A 172 17.22 -4.38 3.34
CA VAL A 172 16.76 -4.93 4.62
C VAL A 172 15.26 -4.75 4.80
N LEU A 173 14.71 -3.58 4.43
CA LEU A 173 13.27 -3.34 4.48
C LEU A 173 12.52 -4.27 3.52
N TRP A 174 12.97 -4.41 2.28
CA TRP A 174 12.38 -5.36 1.32
C TRP A 174 12.41 -6.80 1.82
N MET A 175 13.54 -7.24 2.39
CA MET A 175 13.68 -8.56 2.98
C MET A 175 12.67 -8.77 4.12
N LYS A 176 12.49 -7.76 4.99
CA LYS A 176 11.51 -7.80 6.08
C LYS A 176 10.09 -7.89 5.55
N THR A 177 9.71 -7.01 4.63
CA THR A 177 8.38 -7.00 4.00
C THR A 177 8.09 -8.31 3.28
N ALA A 178 9.07 -8.89 2.56
CA ALA A 178 8.92 -10.19 1.94
C ALA A 178 8.69 -11.30 2.99
N LEU A 179 9.45 -11.32 4.08
CA LEU A 179 9.29 -12.30 5.15
C LEU A 179 7.99 -12.17 5.96
N GLU A 180 7.32 -11.02 5.88
CA GLU A 180 5.98 -10.82 6.47
C GLU A 180 4.86 -11.44 5.61
N ASN A 181 5.08 -11.61 4.30
CA ASN A 181 4.08 -12.10 3.35
C ASN A 181 4.38 -13.52 2.83
N PHE A 182 5.63 -13.95 2.87
CA PHE A 182 6.09 -15.25 2.36
C PHE A 182 6.86 -16.05 3.42
N SER A 183 6.96 -17.36 3.24
CA SER A 183 7.68 -18.21 4.19
C SER A 183 9.20 -18.00 4.09
N ARG A 184 9.92 -18.29 5.18
CA ARG A 184 11.39 -18.20 5.23
C ARG A 184 12.12 -19.07 4.20
N LYS A 185 11.46 -20.08 3.62
CA LYS A 185 12.04 -20.94 2.58
C LYS A 185 11.93 -20.31 1.18
N GLU A 186 10.99 -19.39 1.01
CA GLU A 186 10.69 -18.73 -0.27
C GLU A 186 11.45 -17.40 -0.44
N VAL A 187 11.98 -16.86 0.65
CA VAL A 187 12.69 -15.57 0.63
C VAL A 187 14.15 -15.75 0.99
N TRP A 188 15.05 -15.26 0.14
CA TRP A 188 16.47 -15.23 0.42
C TRP A 188 17.16 -14.03 -0.23
N SER A 189 18.35 -13.69 0.26
CA SER A 189 19.24 -12.75 -0.39
C SER A 189 20.40 -13.48 -1.07
N PHE A 190 20.86 -12.95 -2.21
CA PHE A 190 22.09 -13.37 -2.85
C PHE A 190 22.73 -12.23 -3.65
N ASN A 191 24.05 -12.03 -3.44
CA ASN A 191 24.83 -10.95 -4.02
C ASN A 191 24.15 -9.58 -3.84
N GLY A 192 23.64 -9.35 -2.63
CA GLY A 192 22.92 -8.14 -2.28
C GLY A 192 21.50 -8.04 -2.84
N ASN A 193 21.06 -8.90 -3.76
CA ASN A 193 19.69 -8.88 -4.29
C ASN A 193 18.75 -9.71 -3.42
N ILE A 194 17.48 -9.31 -3.38
CA ILE A 194 16.41 -10.04 -2.67
C ILE A 194 15.60 -10.85 -3.68
N PHE A 195 15.33 -12.10 -3.33
CA PHE A 195 14.55 -13.03 -4.12
C PHE A 195 13.35 -13.54 -3.34
N VAL A 196 12.24 -13.68 -4.04
CA VAL A 196 10.98 -14.25 -3.54
C VAL A 196 10.54 -15.34 -4.50
N LYS A 197 10.18 -16.52 -3.98
CA LYS A 197 9.63 -17.63 -4.76
C LYS A 197 8.11 -17.67 -4.60
N THR A 198 7.37 -17.62 -5.71
CA THR A 198 5.91 -17.76 -5.79
C THR A 198 5.56 -18.78 -6.86
N ASP A 199 4.73 -19.78 -6.55
CA ASP A 199 4.26 -20.80 -7.52
C ASP A 199 5.37 -21.40 -8.39
N ASN A 200 6.50 -21.73 -7.77
CA ASN A 200 7.72 -22.23 -8.42
C ASN A 200 8.51 -21.25 -9.30
N ILE A 201 8.07 -20.01 -9.43
CA ILE A 201 8.80 -18.93 -10.11
C ILE A 201 9.63 -18.16 -9.08
N VAL A 202 10.86 -17.78 -9.46
CA VAL A 202 11.77 -16.99 -8.63
C VAL A 202 11.81 -15.56 -9.15
N HIS A 203 11.38 -14.62 -8.32
CA HIS A 203 11.33 -13.19 -8.62
C HIS A 203 12.50 -12.48 -7.95
N ARG A 204 13.29 -11.71 -8.72
CA ARG A 204 14.25 -10.76 -8.18
C ARG A 204 13.55 -9.43 -7.93
N ILE A 205 13.51 -9.00 -6.67
CA ILE A 205 12.92 -7.71 -6.31
C ILE A 205 13.76 -6.58 -6.93
N LYS A 206 13.08 -5.68 -7.66
CA LYS A 206 13.71 -4.56 -8.38
C LYS A 206 13.49 -3.25 -7.63
N ASP A 207 12.27 -3.07 -7.14
CA ASP A 207 11.81 -1.91 -6.41
C ASP A 207 10.69 -2.30 -5.44
N GLU A 208 10.20 -1.31 -4.69
CA GLU A 208 9.12 -1.50 -3.72
C GLU A 208 7.78 -1.83 -4.39
N SER A 209 7.52 -1.31 -5.60
CA SER A 209 6.27 -1.57 -6.33
C SER A 209 6.21 -3.02 -6.80
N HIS A 210 7.29 -3.57 -7.35
CA HIS A 210 7.39 -4.98 -7.74
C HIS A 210 7.21 -5.90 -6.51
N LEU A 211 7.77 -5.53 -5.35
CA LEU A 211 7.54 -6.30 -4.12
C LEU A 211 6.07 -6.23 -3.69
N LYS A 212 5.45 -5.04 -3.75
CA LYS A 212 4.03 -4.85 -3.43
C LYS A 212 3.11 -5.63 -4.36
N GLU A 213 3.43 -5.70 -5.65
CA GLU A 213 2.69 -6.51 -6.63
C GLU A 213 2.71 -7.99 -6.26
N LEU A 214 3.89 -8.53 -5.94
CA LEU A 214 4.03 -9.91 -5.49
C LEU A 214 3.28 -10.19 -4.18
N CYS A 215 3.33 -9.25 -3.23
CA CYS A 215 2.56 -9.34 -1.98
C CYS A 215 1.04 -9.13 -2.19
N GLY A 216 0.67 -8.33 -3.19
CA GLY A 216 -0.69 -7.86 -3.49
C GLY A 216 -1.62 -8.95 -3.98
N ASN A 217 -1.09 -10.08 -4.43
CA ASN A 217 -1.89 -11.28 -4.72
C ASN A 217 -2.55 -11.90 -3.47
N GLN A 218 -2.28 -11.38 -2.26
CA GLN A 218 -2.93 -11.86 -1.03
C GLN A 218 -3.90 -10.86 -0.39
N GLN A 219 -3.85 -9.57 -0.75
CA GLN A 219 -4.59 -8.50 -0.09
C GLN A 219 -4.90 -7.33 -1.03
N GLY A 220 -6.02 -6.66 -0.80
CA GLY A 220 -6.45 -5.49 -1.57
C GLY A 220 -7.38 -5.87 -2.72
N PRO A 221 -7.80 -4.89 -3.55
CA PRO A 221 -8.84 -5.09 -4.55
C PRO A 221 -8.43 -6.02 -5.70
N LEU A 222 -7.12 -6.22 -5.91
CA LEU A 222 -6.59 -7.19 -6.88
C LEU A 222 -6.66 -8.64 -6.40
N ALA A 223 -6.79 -8.86 -5.08
CA ALA A 223 -6.98 -10.19 -4.49
C ALA A 223 -8.46 -10.60 -4.43
N MET A 224 -9.38 -9.74 -4.88
CA MET A 224 -10.83 -9.95 -4.83
C MET A 224 -11.32 -10.66 -6.08
N GLY A 225 -12.06 -11.75 -5.91
CA GLY A 225 -12.89 -12.35 -6.96
C GLY A 225 -14.31 -11.80 -6.93
N VAL A 226 -15.14 -12.15 -7.94
CA VAL A 226 -16.56 -11.77 -7.95
C VAL A 226 -17.27 -12.41 -6.75
N PRO A 227 -17.93 -11.63 -5.86
CA PRO A 227 -18.63 -12.17 -4.71
C PRO A 227 -19.79 -13.09 -5.13
N GLY A 228 -19.76 -14.35 -4.70
CA GLY A 228 -20.75 -15.35 -5.11
C GLY A 228 -21.80 -15.76 -4.08
N GLU A 229 -21.58 -15.39 -2.82
CA GLU A 229 -22.41 -15.86 -1.70
C GLU A 229 -23.89 -15.48 -1.88
N LEU A 230 -24.16 -14.24 -2.27
CA LEU A 230 -25.53 -13.75 -2.47
C LEU A 230 -26.23 -14.43 -3.66
N LYS A 231 -25.52 -14.65 -4.78
CA LYS A 231 -26.06 -15.43 -5.92
C LYS A 231 -26.37 -16.87 -5.50
N GLY A 232 -25.52 -17.47 -4.70
CA GLY A 232 -25.73 -18.81 -4.13
C GLY A 232 -27.01 -18.90 -3.30
N TYR A 233 -27.21 -17.95 -2.36
CA TYR A 233 -28.43 -17.89 -1.57
C TYR A 233 -29.68 -17.69 -2.43
N TRP A 234 -29.61 -16.83 -3.44
CA TRP A 234 -30.71 -16.56 -4.36
C TRP A 234 -31.05 -17.77 -5.24
N ALA A 235 -30.05 -18.46 -5.77
CA ALA A 235 -30.24 -19.67 -6.55
C ALA A 235 -30.86 -20.79 -5.71
N ALA A 236 -30.39 -20.96 -4.47
CA ALA A 236 -30.96 -21.92 -3.52
C ALA A 236 -32.42 -21.57 -3.17
N HIS A 237 -32.72 -20.29 -2.96
CA HIS A 237 -34.07 -19.81 -2.70
C HIS A 237 -35.00 -20.02 -3.90
N LYS A 238 -34.59 -19.68 -5.12
CA LYS A 238 -35.39 -19.93 -6.33
C LYS A 238 -35.69 -21.41 -6.54
N LYS A 239 -34.76 -22.30 -6.17
CA LYS A 239 -34.90 -23.75 -6.38
C LYS A 239 -35.66 -24.47 -5.28
N PHE A 240 -35.48 -24.05 -4.02
CA PHE A 240 -35.95 -24.80 -2.84
C PHE A 240 -36.73 -23.95 -1.83
N GLY A 241 -36.77 -22.63 -2.01
CA GLY A 241 -37.38 -21.68 -1.09
C GLY A 241 -38.89 -21.85 -1.00
N LYS A 242 -39.41 -21.77 0.22
CA LYS A 242 -40.85 -21.85 0.52
C LYS A 242 -41.43 -20.52 1.01
N LEU A 243 -40.60 -19.69 1.65
CA LEU A 243 -40.99 -18.37 2.13
C LEU A 243 -40.59 -17.29 1.11
N PRO A 244 -41.30 -16.15 1.05
CA PRO A 244 -40.85 -15.00 0.26
C PRO A 244 -39.44 -14.56 0.65
N TRP A 245 -38.60 -14.22 -0.34
CA TRP A 245 -37.20 -13.82 -0.11
C TRP A 245 -37.06 -12.71 0.93
N LYS A 246 -37.88 -11.67 0.82
CA LYS A 246 -37.89 -10.54 1.74
C LYS A 246 -38.01 -10.99 3.20
N GLN A 247 -38.87 -11.98 3.50
CA GLN A 247 -39.05 -12.47 4.87
C GLN A 247 -37.80 -13.18 5.42
N LEU A 248 -36.93 -13.71 4.56
CA LEU A 248 -35.67 -14.33 4.99
C LEU A 248 -34.61 -13.29 5.32
N VAL A 249 -34.64 -12.13 4.66
CA VAL A 249 -33.67 -11.05 4.85
C VAL A 249 -34.07 -10.12 6.00
N GLU A 250 -35.38 -9.94 6.23
CA GLU A 250 -35.94 -9.02 7.23
C GLU A 250 -35.30 -9.13 8.63
N PRO A 251 -35.07 -10.33 9.21
CA PRO A 251 -34.44 -10.43 10.53
C PRO A 251 -33.03 -9.85 10.59
N SER A 252 -32.29 -9.89 9.47
CA SER A 252 -30.96 -9.29 9.38
C SER A 252 -31.03 -7.76 9.30
N ILE A 253 -32.08 -7.22 8.65
CA ILE A 253 -32.35 -5.77 8.59
C ILE A 253 -32.71 -5.27 9.99
N GLU A 254 -33.61 -5.96 10.70
CA GLU A 254 -33.98 -5.61 12.06
C GLU A 254 -32.77 -5.58 12.99
N LEU A 255 -31.91 -6.61 12.92
CA LEU A 255 -30.69 -6.69 13.71
C LEU A 255 -29.71 -5.55 13.42
N CYS A 256 -29.55 -5.18 12.15
CA CYS A 256 -28.62 -4.11 11.79
C CYS A 256 -29.15 -2.72 12.21
N GLU A 257 -30.47 -2.50 12.19
CA GLU A 257 -31.12 -1.25 12.61
C GLU A 257 -31.13 -1.06 14.13
N GLN A 258 -31.49 -2.13 14.86
CA GLN A 258 -31.45 -2.16 16.32
C GLN A 258 -30.01 -2.10 16.85
N GLY A 259 -29.08 -2.65 16.06
CA GLY A 259 -27.68 -2.81 16.41
C GLY A 259 -27.43 -4.06 17.24
N TYR A 260 -26.16 -4.44 17.33
CA TYR A 260 -25.71 -5.59 18.11
C TYR A 260 -24.48 -5.24 18.95
N ASN A 261 -24.31 -5.94 20.07
CA ASN A 261 -23.17 -5.72 20.96
C ASN A 261 -21.91 -6.36 20.40
N MET A 262 -20.81 -5.61 20.40
CA MET A 262 -19.49 -6.11 20.01
C MET A 262 -19.10 -7.28 20.92
N SER A 263 -18.77 -8.42 20.32
CA SER A 263 -18.26 -9.58 21.07
C SER A 263 -16.76 -9.48 21.35
N ASN A 264 -16.29 -10.19 22.37
CA ASN A 264 -14.85 -10.33 22.64
C ASN A 264 -14.09 -10.88 21.42
N HIS A 265 -14.66 -11.90 20.76
CA HIS A 265 -14.04 -12.50 19.58
C HIS A 265 -13.89 -11.49 18.44
N GLN A 266 -14.94 -10.71 18.15
CA GLN A 266 -14.91 -9.67 17.13
C GLN A 266 -13.86 -8.61 17.48
N TYR A 267 -13.83 -8.11 18.73
CA TYR A 267 -12.85 -7.14 19.18
C TYR A 267 -11.40 -7.64 19.01
N HIS A 268 -11.11 -8.89 19.41
CA HIS A 268 -9.77 -9.46 19.26
C HIS A 268 -9.39 -9.78 17.81
N SER A 269 -10.38 -10.01 16.95
CA SER A 269 -10.16 -10.22 15.51
C SER A 269 -9.79 -8.93 14.77
N LEU A 270 -10.13 -7.77 15.34
CA LEU A 270 -9.76 -6.47 14.76
C LEU A 270 -8.26 -6.23 14.90
N LYS A 271 -7.55 -6.31 13.77
CA LYS A 271 -6.14 -5.92 13.68
C LYS A 271 -6.04 -4.39 13.62
N MET A 272 -6.34 -3.71 14.73
CA MET A 272 -6.48 -2.24 14.81
C MET A 272 -5.29 -1.45 14.26
N ARG A 273 -4.07 -1.98 14.42
CA ARG A 273 -2.87 -1.38 13.81
C ARG A 273 -2.96 -1.35 12.28
N ARG A 274 -3.36 -2.48 11.68
CA ARG A 274 -3.51 -2.63 10.22
C ARG A 274 -4.62 -1.74 9.66
N ILE A 275 -5.74 -1.65 10.38
CA ILE A 275 -6.88 -0.79 10.02
C ILE A 275 -6.48 0.70 10.02
N LYS A 276 -5.64 1.12 10.98
CA LYS A 276 -5.16 2.51 11.06
C LYS A 276 -4.11 2.85 10.01
N GLU A 277 -3.30 1.89 9.59
CA GLU A 277 -2.16 2.11 8.69
C GLU A 277 -2.55 2.06 7.22
N ASP A 278 -3.64 1.39 6.86
CA ASP A 278 -4.10 1.24 5.47
C ASP A 278 -5.23 2.23 5.14
N PRO A 279 -5.03 3.21 4.25
CA PRO A 279 -6.02 4.23 3.90
C PRO A 279 -7.38 3.69 3.43
N ASN A 280 -7.42 2.51 2.79
CA ASN A 280 -8.67 1.90 2.31
C ASN A 280 -9.44 1.24 3.46
N PHE A 281 -8.73 0.53 4.35
CA PHE A 281 -9.33 0.09 5.61
C PHE A 281 -9.75 1.28 6.47
N ARG A 282 -9.05 2.42 6.36
CA ARG A 282 -9.43 3.62 7.10
C ARG A 282 -10.80 4.15 6.71
N ILE A 283 -11.09 4.23 5.42
CA ILE A 283 -12.36 4.74 4.91
C ILE A 283 -13.52 3.82 5.28
N VAL A 284 -13.35 2.51 5.10
CA VAL A 284 -14.43 1.52 5.32
C VAL A 284 -14.60 1.19 6.81
N PHE A 285 -13.51 0.97 7.55
CA PHE A 285 -13.51 0.43 8.92
C PHE A 285 -13.23 1.49 10.00
N LEU A 286 -12.76 2.71 9.69
CA LEU A 286 -12.85 3.83 10.65
C LEU A 286 -14.16 4.61 10.51
N SER A 287 -15.10 4.11 9.70
CA SER A 287 -16.45 4.65 9.73
C SER A 287 -16.99 4.52 11.16
N ARG A 288 -17.57 5.62 11.66
CA ARG A 288 -18.13 5.73 13.02
C ARG A 288 -19.21 4.68 13.30
N GLU A 289 -19.74 4.06 12.25
CA GLU A 289 -20.82 3.09 12.31
C GLU A 289 -20.37 1.71 12.80
N TRP A 290 -19.11 1.33 12.54
CA TRP A 290 -18.64 -0.03 12.77
C TRP A 290 -17.74 -0.18 14.00
N PHE A 291 -16.67 0.59 14.10
CA PHE A 291 -15.59 0.29 15.06
C PHE A 291 -15.11 1.49 15.90
N PHE A 292 -15.66 2.69 15.68
CA PHE A 292 -15.24 3.91 16.35
C PHE A 292 -16.40 4.61 17.04
N ASN A 293 -16.14 5.23 18.17
CA ASN A 293 -17.05 6.12 18.86
C ASN A 293 -16.92 7.55 18.33
N GLU A 294 -17.85 8.43 18.73
CA GLU A 294 -17.88 9.83 18.28
C GLU A 294 -16.61 10.62 18.66
N ASP A 295 -15.96 10.23 19.76
CA ASP A 295 -14.70 10.80 20.26
C ASP A 295 -13.45 10.25 19.56
N GLY A 296 -13.60 9.34 18.59
CA GLY A 296 -12.50 8.71 17.87
C GLY A 296 -11.83 7.56 18.63
N SER A 297 -12.36 7.18 19.80
CA SER A 297 -11.96 5.95 20.49
C SER A 297 -12.54 4.71 19.79
N HIS A 298 -11.93 3.55 20.02
CA HIS A 298 -12.42 2.30 19.44
C HIS A 298 -13.55 1.71 20.29
N LYS A 299 -14.55 1.16 19.61
CA LYS A 299 -15.58 0.36 20.26
C LYS A 299 -14.95 -0.86 20.96
N LYS A 300 -15.44 -1.16 22.16
CA LYS A 300 -15.01 -2.24 23.04
C LYS A 300 -16.07 -3.33 23.10
N PRO A 301 -15.74 -4.53 23.62
CA PRO A 301 -16.72 -5.55 23.89
C PRO A 301 -17.89 -5.00 24.73
N GLY A 302 -19.11 -5.25 24.29
CA GLY A 302 -20.33 -4.69 24.89
C GLY A 302 -20.84 -3.41 24.24
N ASP A 303 -20.02 -2.68 23.47
CA ASP A 303 -20.49 -1.48 22.76
C ASP A 303 -21.45 -1.86 21.63
N ASN A 304 -22.49 -1.03 21.43
CA ASN A 304 -23.46 -1.24 20.35
C ASN A 304 -22.89 -0.79 18.99
N ILE A 305 -23.00 -1.67 17.98
CA ILE A 305 -22.60 -1.48 16.60
C ILE A 305 -23.86 -1.35 15.72
N LYS A 306 -23.91 -0.31 14.89
CA LYS A 306 -25.06 -0.02 14.01
C LYS A 306 -24.57 0.30 12.58
N PRO A 307 -24.46 -0.71 11.70
CA PRO A 307 -23.90 -0.55 10.36
C PRO A 307 -24.98 -0.05 9.39
N ARG A 308 -25.19 1.26 9.30
CA ARG A 308 -26.33 1.85 8.55
C ARG A 308 -26.23 1.60 7.05
N ILE A 309 -25.03 1.73 6.47
CA ILE A 309 -24.82 1.47 5.04
C ILE A 309 -25.16 0.01 4.70
N LEU A 310 -24.80 -0.95 5.57
CA LEU A 310 -25.16 -2.35 5.38
C LEU A 310 -26.68 -2.55 5.44
N CYS A 311 -27.38 -1.85 6.33
CA CYS A 311 -28.84 -1.91 6.39
C CYS A 311 -29.49 -1.47 5.08
N GLU A 312 -29.03 -0.38 4.48
CA GLU A 312 -29.55 0.08 3.19
C GLU A 312 -29.27 -0.94 2.08
N THR A 313 -28.07 -1.52 2.05
CA THR A 313 -27.73 -2.60 1.11
C THR A 313 -28.68 -3.79 1.30
N LEU A 314 -28.95 -4.22 2.53
CA LEU A 314 -29.86 -5.32 2.82
C LEU A 314 -31.31 -5.00 2.43
N ARG A 315 -31.78 -3.75 2.60
CA ARG A 315 -33.12 -3.33 2.16
C ARG A 315 -33.28 -3.39 0.64
N VAL A 316 -32.27 -2.93 -0.11
CA VAL A 316 -32.26 -3.03 -1.57
C VAL A 316 -32.27 -4.49 -1.99
N ILE A 317 -31.44 -5.34 -1.38
CA ILE A 317 -31.41 -6.80 -1.65
C ILE A 317 -32.74 -7.48 -1.30
N ALA A 318 -33.37 -7.10 -0.20
CA ALA A 318 -34.65 -7.67 0.22
C ALA A 318 -35.79 -7.31 -0.74
N THR A 319 -35.72 -6.13 -1.37
CA THR A 319 -36.74 -5.61 -2.28
C THR A 319 -36.52 -6.09 -3.72
N ASN A 320 -35.28 -6.00 -4.21
CA ASN A 320 -34.94 -6.24 -5.62
C ASN A 320 -34.40 -7.65 -5.88
N GLY A 321 -34.11 -8.41 -4.82
CA GLY A 321 -33.43 -9.71 -4.91
C GLY A 321 -31.93 -9.57 -5.11
N ALA A 322 -31.23 -10.70 -5.22
CA ALA A 322 -29.77 -10.71 -5.36
C ALA A 322 -29.27 -10.13 -6.68
N ASP A 323 -30.10 -10.11 -7.73
CA ASP A 323 -29.69 -9.68 -9.06
C ASP A 323 -29.30 -8.18 -9.09
N ASP A 324 -29.80 -7.35 -8.15
CA ASP A 324 -29.39 -5.94 -8.01
C ASP A 324 -27.89 -5.78 -7.67
N PHE A 325 -27.31 -6.73 -6.93
CA PHE A 325 -25.87 -6.74 -6.63
C PHE A 325 -25.01 -6.93 -7.89
N TYR A 326 -25.53 -7.65 -8.89
CA TYR A 326 -24.78 -7.99 -10.10
C TYR A 326 -25.10 -7.07 -11.28
N GLU A 327 -26.32 -6.55 -11.36
CA GLU A 327 -26.82 -5.83 -12.53
C GLU A 327 -27.44 -4.45 -12.20
N GLY A 328 -27.67 -4.15 -10.92
CA GLY A 328 -28.47 -3.02 -10.45
C GLY A 328 -27.69 -1.80 -9.97
N LEU A 329 -28.18 -1.18 -8.90
CA LEU A 329 -27.56 0.02 -8.33
C LEU A 329 -26.32 -0.36 -7.49
N ILE A 330 -26.43 -1.45 -6.73
CA ILE A 330 -25.33 -1.92 -5.87
C ILE A 330 -24.11 -2.29 -6.73
N SER A 331 -24.31 -2.91 -7.90
CA SER A 331 -23.21 -3.28 -8.80
C SER A 331 -22.37 -2.09 -9.25
N LYS A 332 -23.02 -0.95 -9.56
CA LYS A 332 -22.35 0.28 -9.99
C LYS A 332 -21.50 0.88 -8.88
N ILE A 333 -22.08 1.02 -7.69
CA ILE A 333 -21.38 1.56 -6.51
C ILE A 333 -20.18 0.67 -6.17
N PHE A 334 -20.38 -0.65 -6.17
CA PHE A 334 -19.31 -1.63 -5.92
C PHE A 334 -18.17 -1.50 -6.93
N LEU A 335 -18.47 -1.42 -8.23
CA LEU A 335 -17.44 -1.29 -9.26
C LEU A 335 -16.69 0.05 -9.21
N GLU A 336 -17.36 1.14 -8.85
CA GLU A 336 -16.73 2.44 -8.65
C GLU A 336 -15.73 2.39 -7.49
N ASP A 337 -16.13 1.81 -6.35
CA ASP A 337 -15.26 1.65 -5.17
C ASP A 337 -14.04 0.78 -5.48
N ILE A 338 -14.25 -0.37 -6.16
CA ILE A 338 -13.17 -1.29 -6.52
C ILE A 338 -12.20 -0.63 -7.50
N ARG A 339 -12.68 0.09 -8.51
CA ARG A 339 -11.81 0.82 -9.45
C ARG A 339 -11.07 1.96 -8.75
N GLY A 340 -11.72 2.71 -7.87
CA GLY A 340 -11.10 3.76 -7.07
C GLY A 340 -9.97 3.23 -6.19
N ALA A 341 -10.09 1.98 -5.73
CA ALA A 341 -9.05 1.30 -4.97
C ALA A 341 -7.96 0.63 -5.84
N GLY A 342 -8.09 0.64 -7.17
CA GLY A 342 -7.14 0.04 -8.12
C GLY A 342 -7.43 -1.43 -8.49
N GLY A 343 -8.65 -1.90 -8.28
CA GLY A 343 -9.11 -3.22 -8.72
C GLY A 343 -9.50 -3.27 -10.20
N ILE A 344 -9.58 -4.49 -10.73
CA ILE A 344 -9.77 -4.75 -12.17
C ILE A 344 -11.13 -5.35 -12.52
N LEU A 345 -12.01 -5.57 -11.54
CA LEU A 345 -13.34 -6.11 -11.80
C LEU A 345 -14.13 -5.18 -12.72
N SER A 346 -14.83 -5.80 -13.68
CA SER A 346 -15.65 -5.13 -14.67
C SER A 346 -17.12 -5.52 -14.55
N ASP A 347 -17.99 -4.73 -15.19
CA ASP A 347 -19.42 -5.03 -15.31
C ASP A 347 -19.66 -6.39 -16.01
N GLY A 348 -18.79 -6.75 -16.96
CA GLY A 348 -18.82 -8.06 -17.60
C GLY A 348 -18.55 -9.22 -16.63
N ASP A 349 -17.63 -9.03 -15.68
CA ASP A 349 -17.31 -10.06 -14.67
C ASP A 349 -18.48 -10.32 -13.71
N LEU A 350 -19.21 -9.27 -13.29
CA LEU A 350 -20.39 -9.46 -12.44
C LEU A 350 -21.55 -10.10 -13.20
N LYS A 351 -21.81 -9.66 -14.44
CA LYS A 351 -22.94 -10.16 -15.25
C LYS A 351 -22.79 -11.61 -15.69
N THR A 352 -21.56 -12.06 -15.91
CA THR A 352 -21.28 -13.43 -16.35
C THR A 352 -21.21 -14.42 -15.19
N TYR A 353 -21.24 -13.95 -13.94
CA TYR A 353 -21.19 -14.78 -12.75
C TYR A 353 -22.50 -15.57 -12.54
N GLN A 354 -22.39 -16.89 -12.36
CA GLN A 354 -23.53 -17.80 -12.20
C GLN A 354 -23.49 -18.57 -10.88
#